data_AF-A0A4Z0KLJ9-F1
#
_entry.id   AF-A0A4Z0KLJ9-F1
#
_cell.length_a   1.000
_cell.length_b   1.000
_cell.length_c   1.000
_cell.angle_alpha   90.00
_cell.angle_beta   90.00
_cell.angle_gamma   90.00
#
_symmetry.space_group_name_H-M   'P 1'
#
loop_
_entity.id
_entity.type
_entity.pdbx_description
1 polymer ?
#
loop_
_entity_poly.entity_id
_entity_poly.type
_entity_poly.pdbx_seq_one_letter_code
_entity_poly.pdbx_strand_id
1 'polypeptide(L)'
;HYHLPLSSSVLAKELHCNVDYLGRVYRRVFHLTLTEAIHRQRVREAEKLLISDARSLKEVAERCGFNDVGYFRQIFRKHTGLTPTAWKRRYSKEHVNS
;
A
#
# COMPACT_ATOMS: atom_id res chain seq x y z
N HIS A 1 11.23 -9.18 2.39
CA HIS A 1 10.52 -9.80 1.26
C HIS A 1 9.01 -9.67 1.49
N TYR A 2 8.38 -8.57 1.06
CA TYR A 2 6.93 -8.33 1.20
C TYR A 2 6.25 -8.23 -0.17
N HIS A 3 6.71 -9.05 -1.13
CA HIS A 3 6.21 -9.08 -2.51
C HIS A 3 4.96 -9.95 -2.68
N LEU A 4 4.39 -10.47 -1.58
CA LEU A 4 3.14 -11.20 -1.71
C LEU A 4 2.04 -10.23 -2.15
N PRO A 5 1.23 -10.60 -3.16
CA PRO A 5 -0.03 -9.93 -3.40
C PRO A 5 -0.92 -10.18 -2.18
N LEU A 6 -0.77 -9.35 -1.15
CA LEU A 6 -1.60 -9.35 0.05
C LEU A 6 -2.97 -8.87 -0.39
N SER A 7 -3.79 -9.76 -0.92
CA SER A 7 -5.22 -9.56 -1.14
C SER A 7 -5.98 -10.27 -0.03
N SER A 8 -7.19 -9.81 0.24
CA SER A 8 -8.12 -10.49 1.14
C SER A 8 -8.38 -11.94 0.73
N SER A 9 -8.37 -12.24 -0.59
CA SER A 9 -8.54 -13.59 -1.13
C SER A 9 -7.36 -14.52 -0.84
N VAL A 10 -6.12 -14.03 -0.92
CA VAL A 10 -4.93 -14.82 -0.59
C VAL A 10 -4.91 -15.15 0.90
N LEU A 11 -5.15 -14.16 1.76
CA LEU A 11 -5.20 -14.37 3.21
C LEU A 11 -6.31 -15.33 3.62
N ALA A 12 -7.49 -15.24 3.02
CA ALA A 12 -8.59 -16.16 3.30
C ALA A 12 -8.23 -17.60 2.90
N LYS A 13 -7.57 -17.78 1.76
CA LYS A 13 -7.09 -19.10 1.30
C LYS A 13 -6.04 -19.68 2.24
N GLU A 14 -5.05 -18.89 2.65
CA GLU A 14 -3.99 -19.32 3.59
C GLU A 14 -4.55 -19.66 4.97
N LEU A 15 -5.57 -18.93 5.42
CA LEU A 15 -6.25 -19.17 6.69
C LEU A 15 -7.38 -20.20 6.59
N HIS A 16 -7.53 -20.88 5.44
CA HIS A 16 -8.58 -21.86 5.18
C HIS A 16 -10.00 -21.38 5.54
N CYS A 17 -10.28 -20.09 5.32
CA CYS A 17 -11.57 -19.49 5.65
C CYS A 17 -12.18 -18.74 4.47
N ASN A 18 -13.47 -18.42 4.59
CA ASN A 18 -14.17 -17.63 3.58
C ASN A 18 -13.80 -16.14 3.71
N VAL A 19 -13.63 -15.46 2.57
CA VAL A 19 -13.22 -14.03 2.49
C VAL A 19 -14.19 -13.11 3.23
N ASP A 20 -15.50 -13.35 3.12
CA ASP A 20 -16.53 -12.57 3.81
C ASP A 20 -16.50 -12.83 5.32
N TYR A 21 -16.28 -14.09 5.72
CA TYR A 21 -16.10 -14.42 7.13
C TYR A 21 -14.87 -13.71 7.71
N LEU A 22 -13.72 -13.80 7.03
CA LEU A 22 -12.50 -13.12 7.43
C LEU A 22 -12.69 -11.60 7.51
N GLY A 23 -13.34 -11.01 6.51
CA GLY A 23 -13.67 -9.59 6.48
C GLY A 23 -14.56 -9.17 7.65
N ARG A 24 -15.60 -9.96 7.98
CA ARG A 24 -16.50 -9.71 9.12
C ARG A 24 -15.77 -9.80 10.46
N VAL A 25 -14.99 -10.87 10.67
CA VAL A 25 -14.22 -11.05 11.92
C VAL A 25 -13.19 -9.93 12.08
N TYR A 26 -12.44 -9.63 11.02
CA TYR A 26 -11.44 -8.57 11.04
C TYR A 26 -12.07 -7.21 11.38
N ARG A 27 -13.18 -6.86 10.74
CA ARG A 27 -13.90 -5.61 11.03
C ARG A 27 -14.44 -5.55 12.46
N ARG A 28 -14.91 -6.68 13.00
CA ARG A 28 -15.39 -6.76 14.39
C ARG A 28 -14.27 -6.51 15.40
N VAL A 29 -13.08 -7.05 15.14
CA VAL A 29 -11.94 -6.99 16.07
C VAL A 29 -11.16 -5.68 15.95
N PHE A 30 -10.91 -5.20 14.73
CA PHE A 30 -10.03 -4.06 14.46
C PHE A 30 -10.78 -2.78 14.09
N HIS A 31 -12.11 -2.82 14.02
CA HIS A 31 -12.99 -1.70 13.66
C HIS A 31 -12.68 -1.06 12.29
N LEU A 32 -12.00 -1.78 11.41
CA LEU A 32 -11.66 -1.38 10.05
C LEU A 32 -11.68 -2.60 9.12
N THR A 33 -11.86 -2.39 7.82
CA THR A 33 -11.92 -3.50 6.86
C THR A 33 -10.52 -4.06 6.58
N LEU A 34 -10.43 -5.37 6.31
CA LEU A 34 -9.16 -5.99 5.92
C LEU A 34 -8.53 -5.28 4.71
N THR A 35 -9.35 -4.85 3.74
CA THR A 35 -8.89 -4.08 2.57
C THR A 35 -8.25 -2.75 2.97
N GLU A 36 -8.81 -2.00 3.92
CA GLU A 36 -8.19 -0.77 4.43
C GLU A 36 -6.86 -1.04 5.14
N ALA A 37 -6.76 -2.12 5.89
CA ALA A 37 -5.52 -2.54 6.53
C ALA A 37 -4.43 -2.82 5.49
N ILE A 38 -4.78 -3.57 4.45
CA ILE A 38 -3.91 -3.89 3.32
C ILE A 38 -3.46 -2.61 2.61
N HIS A 39 -4.39 -1.72 2.26
CA HIS A 39 -4.06 -0.46 1.60
C HIS A 39 -3.12 0.40 2.44
N ARG A 40 -3.38 0.52 3.74
CA ARG A 40 -2.50 1.25 4.66
C ARG A 40 -1.08 0.67 4.67
N GLN A 41 -0.96 -0.66 4.68
CA GLN A 41 0.35 -1.30 4.65
C GLN A 41 1.07 -1.08 3.32
N ARG A 42 0.37 -1.22 2.19
CA ARG A 42 0.93 -0.97 0.86
C ARG A 42 1.39 0.48 0.68
N VAL A 43 0.63 1.44 1.19
CA VAL A 43 1.00 2.87 1.15
C VAL A 43 2.26 3.13 1.97
N ARG A 44 2.39 2.57 3.17
CA ARG A 44 3.61 2.70 3.99
C ARG A 44 4.86 2.17 3.30
N GLU A 45 4.76 1.07 2.57
CA GLU A 45 5.89 0.57 1.79
C GLU A 45 6.18 1.48 0.58
N ALA A 46 5.14 1.99 -0.09
CA ALA A 46 5.30 2.93 -1.19
C ALA A 46 5.99 4.23 -0.74
N GLU A 47 5.66 4.76 0.45
CA GLU A 47 6.31 5.95 1.02
C GLU A 47 7.83 5.76 1.11
N LYS A 48 8.28 4.61 1.63
CA LYS A 48 9.71 4.26 1.73
C LYS A 48 10.36 4.15 0.37
N LEU A 49 9.73 3.40 -0.56
CA LEU A 49 10.28 3.16 -1.90
C LEU A 49 10.37 4.43 -2.74
N LEU A 50 9.45 5.38 -2.55
CA LEU A 50 9.48 6.67 -3.26
C LEU A 50 10.64 7.56 -2.81
N ILE A 51 11.04 7.46 -1.54
CA ILE A 51 12.14 8.25 -0.97
C ILE A 51 13.49 7.61 -1.27
N SER A 52 13.58 6.29 -1.13
CA SER A 52 14.86 5.56 -1.15
C SER A 52 15.36 5.22 -2.56
N ASP A 53 14.58 5.45 -3.62
CA ASP A 53 14.91 4.92 -4.95
C ASP A 53 14.57 5.85 -6.13
N ALA A 54 15.39 5.76 -7.19
CA ALA A 54 15.19 6.38 -8.49
C ALA A 54 14.13 5.65 -9.36
N ARG A 55 13.48 4.59 -8.84
CA ARG A 55 12.37 3.88 -9.49
C ARG A 55 11.24 4.79 -10.00
N SER A 56 10.64 4.35 -11.10
CA SER A 56 9.46 4.97 -11.68
C SER A 56 8.22 4.73 -10.82
N LEU A 57 7.21 5.59 -10.97
CA LEU A 57 5.96 5.46 -10.22
C LEU A 57 5.23 4.13 -10.50
N LYS A 58 5.35 3.62 -11.73
CA LYS A 58 4.75 2.36 -12.16
C LYS A 58 5.38 1.19 -11.40
N GLU A 59 6.71 1.13 -11.33
CA GLU A 59 7.42 0.06 -10.61
C GLU A 59 7.14 0.10 -9.11
N VAL A 60 7.01 1.29 -8.51
CA VAL A 60 6.61 1.41 -7.11
C VAL A 60 5.21 0.86 -6.89
N ALA A 61 4.25 1.19 -7.76
CA ALA A 61 2.89 0.70 -7.67
C ALA A 61 2.83 -0.84 -7.76
N GLU A 62 3.49 -1.43 -8.77
CA GLU A 62 3.57 -2.87 -8.98
C GLU A 62 4.20 -3.59 -7.78
N ARG A 63 5.32 -3.08 -7.26
CA ARG A 63 6.00 -3.66 -6.09
C ARG A 63 5.18 -3.56 -4.80
N CYS A 64 4.29 -2.58 -4.71
CA CYS A 64 3.35 -2.43 -3.60
C CYS A 64 2.04 -3.21 -3.83
N GLY A 65 1.95 -4.02 -4.89
CA GLY A 65 0.79 -4.87 -5.19
C GLY A 65 -0.39 -4.13 -5.83
N PHE A 66 -0.16 -2.97 -6.45
CA PHE A 66 -1.16 -2.28 -7.26
C PHE A 66 -0.94 -2.58 -8.74
N ASN A 67 -1.98 -3.13 -9.39
CA ASN A 67 -1.96 -3.42 -10.82
C ASN A 67 -2.33 -2.20 -11.68
N ASP A 68 -2.90 -1.16 -11.05
CA ASP A 68 -3.28 0.09 -11.70
C ASP A 68 -2.65 1.29 -10.99
N VAL A 69 -1.93 2.11 -11.77
CA VAL A 69 -1.22 3.30 -11.26
C VAL A 69 -2.21 4.41 -10.89
N GLY A 70 -3.35 4.50 -11.57
CA GLY A 70 -4.40 5.47 -11.24
C GLY A 70 -4.99 5.21 -9.85
N TYR A 71 -5.38 3.97 -9.60
CA TYR A 71 -5.88 3.49 -8.32
C TYR A 71 -4.84 3.64 -7.21
N PHE A 72 -3.58 3.29 -7.48
CA PHE A 72 -2.49 3.54 -6.56
C PHE A 72 -2.40 5.02 -6.15
N ARG A 73 -2.43 5.95 -7.11
CA ARG A 73 -2.39 7.40 -6.83
C ARG A 73 -3.57 7.84 -5.96
N GLN A 74 -4.77 7.33 -6.24
CA GLN A 74 -5.96 7.66 -5.46
C GLN A 74 -5.84 7.16 -4.02
N ILE A 75 -5.46 5.90 -3.82
CA ILE A 75 -5.28 5.29 -2.50
C ILE A 75 -4.14 5.97 -1.74
N PHE A 76 -2.99 6.21 -2.38
CA PHE A 76 -1.86 6.90 -1.77
C PHE A 76 -2.25 8.30 -1.29
N ARG A 77 -2.96 9.08 -2.12
CA ARG A 77 -3.45 10.40 -1.72
C ARG A 77 -4.49 10.33 -0.62
N LYS A 78 -5.40 9.36 -0.65
CA LYS A 78 -6.40 9.16 0.41
C LYS A 78 -5.74 8.93 1.77
N HIS A 79 -4.63 8.20 1.81
CA HIS A 79 -3.94 7.85 3.06
C HIS A 79 -2.91 8.90 3.52
N THR A 80 -2.22 9.58 2.60
CA THR A 80 -1.11 10.50 2.93
C THR A 80 -1.45 11.98 2.78
N GLY A 81 -2.57 12.30 2.12
CA GLY A 81 -2.93 13.67 1.73
C GLY A 81 -2.14 14.21 0.53
N LEU A 82 -1.12 13.50 0.04
CA LEU A 82 -0.24 13.96 -1.05
C LEU A 82 -0.27 13.00 -2.23
N THR A 83 0.04 13.50 -3.43
CA THR A 83 0.32 12.60 -4.55
C THR A 83 1.69 11.94 -4.36
N PRO A 84 1.93 10.74 -4.91
CA PRO A 84 3.23 10.08 -4.82
C PRO A 84 4.41 10.96 -5.30
N THR A 85 4.20 11.74 -6.37
CA THR A 85 5.21 12.66 -6.89
C THR A 85 5.47 13.82 -5.94
N ALA A 86 4.41 14.36 -5.30
CA ALA A 86 4.56 15.41 -4.29
C ALA A 86 5.27 14.89 -3.04
N TRP A 87 4.97 13.65 -2.62
CA TRP A 87 5.65 12.95 -1.54
C TRP A 87 7.15 12.81 -1.84
N LYS A 88 7.50 12.23 -2.99
CA LYS A 88 8.90 12.10 -3.43
C LYS A 88 9.62 13.44 -3.44
N ARG A 89 9.02 14.48 -4.05
CA ARG A 89 9.63 15.82 -4.08
C ARG A 89 9.84 16.43 -2.69
N ARG A 90 8.90 16.20 -1.76
CA ARG A 90 8.95 16.75 -0.40
C ARG A 90 10.03 16.08 0.44
N TYR A 91 10.13 14.75 0.38
CA TYR A 91 10.97 13.98 1.29
C TYR A 91 12.29 13.47 0.68
N SER A 92 12.47 13.47 -0.65
CA SER A 92 13.77 13.15 -1.27
C SER A 92 14.79 14.28 -1.20
N LYS A 93 14.37 15.55 -0.99
CA LYS A 93 15.29 16.71 -0.93
C LYS A 93 16.07 16.82 0.38
N GLU A 94 15.76 16.01 1.39
CA GLU A 94 16.51 15.99 2.67
C GLU A 94 17.82 15.17 2.57
N HIS A 95 18.11 14.49 1.45
CA HIS A 95 19.33 13.66 1.28
C HIS A 95 20.38 14.25 0.32
N VAL A 96 20.30 15.53 -0.10
CA VAL A 96 21.28 16.16 -1.02
C VAL A 96 22.15 17.24 -0.35
N ASN A 97 21.98 17.52 0.94
CA ASN A 97 22.92 18.38 1.67
C ASN A 97 23.52 17.64 2.88
N SER A 98 24.51 16.80 2.63
CA SER A 98 25.58 16.45 3.57
C SER A 98 26.81 16.03 2.78
#